data_AF-A0A197JJ95-F1
#
_entry.id   AF-A0A197JJ95-F1
#
_cell.length_a   1.000
_cell.length_b   1.000
_cell.length_c   1.000
_cell.angle_alpha   90.00
_cell.angle_beta   90.00
_cell.angle_gamma   90.00
#
_symmetry.space_group_name_H-M   'P 1'
#
loop_
_entity.id
_entity.type
_entity.pdbx_description
1 polymer ?
#
loop_
_entity_poly.entity_id
_entity_poly.type
_entity_poly.pdbx_seq_one_letter_code
_entity_poly.pdbx_strand_id
1 'polypeptide(L)'
;MVKSIILLALCAAVAVANPVVYTRADVINNSGKSHQLLVDKDNRSCLCLKNTQTAKIINRDGDDMKLFSTSDCTGNYSQLGKGKTQINAQWINSVSMGKSGVPSIGPYSCPNYFNL
;
A
#
# COMPACT_ATOMS: atom_id res chain seq x y z
N MET A 1 -55.82 -17.50 -0.96
CA MET A 1 -54.76 -17.22 0.04
C MET A 1 -53.37 -17.56 -0.56
N VAL A 2 -52.84 -16.80 -1.54
CA VAL A 2 -51.47 -17.05 -2.10
C VAL A 2 -50.86 -15.76 -2.70
N LYS A 3 -51.21 -14.56 -2.21
CA LYS A 3 -50.71 -13.29 -2.82
C LYS A 3 -49.78 -12.47 -1.93
N SER A 4 -49.58 -12.85 -0.67
CA SER A 4 -48.86 -12.00 0.30
C SER A 4 -47.48 -12.52 0.72
N ILE A 5 -46.98 -13.63 0.17
CA ILE A 5 -45.72 -14.25 0.64
C ILE A 5 -44.50 -13.84 -0.22
N ILE A 6 -44.71 -13.25 -1.41
CA ILE A 6 -43.59 -12.98 -2.34
C ILE A 6 -42.82 -11.68 -2.00
N LEU A 7 -43.39 -10.76 -1.21
CA LEU A 7 -42.74 -9.47 -0.93
C LEU A 7 -41.65 -9.49 0.16
N LEU A 8 -41.53 -10.57 0.94
CA LEU A 8 -40.53 -10.67 2.02
C LEU A 8 -39.20 -11.31 1.57
N ALA A 9 -39.09 -11.76 0.32
CA ALA A 9 -37.89 -12.43 -0.19
C ALA A 9 -36.88 -11.49 -0.88
N LEU A 10 -37.21 -10.21 -1.12
CA LEU A 10 -36.34 -9.28 -1.87
C LEU A 10 -35.42 -8.41 -1.00
N CYS A 11 -35.57 -8.38 0.32
CA CYS A 11 -34.74 -7.55 1.19
C CYS A 11 -33.49 -8.24 1.75
N ALA A 12 -33.24 -9.52 1.41
CA ALA A 12 -32.13 -10.28 1.98
C ALA A 12 -30.82 -10.24 1.14
N ALA A 13 -30.82 -9.56 0.00
CA ALA A 13 -29.72 -9.68 -0.98
C ALA A 13 -29.14 -8.32 -1.39
N VAL A 14 -28.50 -7.60 -0.47
CA VAL A 14 -27.41 -6.64 -0.78
C VAL A 14 -26.66 -6.25 0.50
N ALA A 15 -26.13 -7.25 1.22
CA ALA A 15 -24.93 -7.03 2.02
C ALA A 15 -23.74 -7.56 1.20
N VAL A 16 -23.51 -6.96 0.03
CA VAL A 16 -22.26 -7.18 -0.69
C VAL A 16 -21.18 -6.52 0.14
N ALA A 17 -20.47 -7.34 0.92
CA ALA A 17 -19.20 -6.96 1.52
C ALA A 17 -18.31 -6.47 0.37
N ASN A 18 -18.04 -5.16 0.32
CA ASN A 18 -17.10 -4.62 -0.66
C ASN A 18 -15.75 -5.31 -0.42
N PRO A 19 -15.19 -6.02 -1.42
CA PRO A 19 -13.90 -6.65 -1.24
C PRO A 19 -12.88 -5.56 -0.94
N VAL A 20 -12.13 -5.71 0.15
CA VAL A 20 -11.01 -4.82 0.45
C VAL A 20 -9.99 -5.00 -0.66
N VAL A 21 -9.78 -3.95 -1.44
CA VAL A 21 -8.80 -3.95 -2.54
C VAL A 21 -7.55 -3.26 -2.03
N TYR A 22 -6.39 -3.88 -2.25
CA TYR A 22 -5.10 -3.34 -1.82
C TYR A 22 -4.30 -2.82 -3.01
N THR A 23 -3.58 -1.73 -2.77
CA THR A 23 -2.41 -1.33 -3.54
C THR A 23 -1.17 -2.03 -3.00
N ARG A 24 -0.25 -2.36 -3.91
CA ARG A 24 0.87 -3.25 -3.70
C ARG A 24 2.15 -2.64 -4.22
N ALA A 25 3.19 -2.78 -3.42
CA ALA A 25 4.56 -2.52 -3.85
C ALA A 25 5.46 -3.65 -3.36
N ASP A 26 6.48 -3.99 -4.15
CA ASP A 26 7.48 -4.98 -3.74
C ASP A 26 8.76 -4.27 -3.33
N VAL A 27 9.26 -4.60 -2.15
CA VAL A 27 10.58 -4.21 -1.64
C VAL A 27 11.50 -5.41 -1.78
N ILE A 28 12.63 -5.22 -2.46
CA ILE A 28 13.60 -6.30 -2.73
C ILE A 28 14.94 -5.90 -2.14
N ASN A 29 15.55 -6.79 -1.34
CA ASN A 29 16.85 -6.57 -0.72
C ASN A 29 18.02 -6.92 -1.67
N ASN A 30 19.26 -6.75 -1.20
CA ASN A 30 20.46 -7.03 -2.00
C ASN A 30 20.63 -8.52 -2.34
N SER A 31 20.02 -9.43 -1.55
CA SER A 31 20.04 -10.88 -1.81
C SER A 31 18.91 -11.33 -2.74
N GLY A 32 18.10 -10.42 -3.28
CA GLY A 32 16.97 -10.73 -4.15
C GLY A 32 15.70 -11.22 -3.42
N LYS A 33 15.69 -11.24 -2.09
CA LYS A 33 14.48 -11.55 -1.30
C LYS A 33 13.47 -10.42 -1.48
N SER A 34 12.22 -10.77 -1.77
CA SER A 34 11.12 -9.82 -1.97
C SER A 34 10.15 -9.84 -0.78
N HIS A 35 9.67 -8.66 -0.39
CA HIS A 35 8.58 -8.48 0.56
C HIS A 35 7.51 -7.58 -0.07
N GLN A 36 6.24 -7.92 0.10
CA GLN A 36 5.13 -7.15 -0.44
C GLN A 36 4.58 -6.20 0.62
N LEU A 37 4.52 -4.91 0.29
CA LEU A 37 3.81 -3.89 1.03
C LEU A 37 2.37 -3.81 0.54
N LEU A 38 1.41 -3.78 1.45
CA LEU A 38 -0.01 -3.70 1.17
C LEU A 38 -0.62 -2.47 1.86
N VAL A 39 -1.35 -1.66 1.10
CA VAL A 39 -2.13 -0.52 1.63
C VAL A 39 -3.51 -0.56 1.00
N ASP A 40 -4.56 -0.40 1.81
CA ASP A 40 -5.94 -0.30 1.31
C ASP A 40 -6.04 0.75 0.19
N LYS A 41 -6.72 0.43 -0.91
CA LYS A 41 -6.78 1.28 -2.11
C LYS A 41 -7.38 2.66 -1.87
N ASP A 42 -8.20 2.82 -0.84
CA ASP A 42 -8.86 4.09 -0.53
C ASP A 42 -8.09 4.94 0.47
N ASN A 43 -7.04 4.36 1.06
CA ASN A 43 -6.16 5.02 2.01
C ASN A 43 -4.81 5.36 1.38
N ARG A 44 -4.05 6.17 2.12
CA ARG A 44 -2.65 6.40 1.85
C ARG A 44 -1.86 6.26 3.14
N SER A 45 -0.85 5.40 3.13
CA SER A 45 -0.05 5.10 4.32
C SER A 45 1.40 5.45 4.09
N CYS A 46 2.03 5.99 5.12
CA CYS A 46 3.48 6.06 5.23
C CYS A 46 3.99 4.78 5.88
N LEU A 47 4.96 4.14 5.23
CA LEU A 47 5.60 2.91 5.68
C LEU A 47 7.10 3.20 5.86
N CYS A 48 7.62 2.93 7.05
CA CYS A 48 9.03 3.15 7.35
C CYS A 48 9.87 1.96 6.87
N LEU A 49 10.87 2.24 6.04
CA LEU A 49 11.81 1.27 5.47
C LEU A 49 13.23 1.41 6.04
N LYS A 50 13.49 2.36 6.96
CA LYS A 50 14.82 2.65 7.49
C LYS A 50 15.56 1.42 8.05
N ASN A 51 14.83 0.49 8.66
CA ASN A 51 15.38 -0.76 9.21
C ASN A 51 15.34 -1.94 8.22
N THR A 52 14.93 -1.70 6.98
CA THR A 52 14.76 -2.69 5.92
C THR A 52 15.78 -2.41 4.81
N GLN A 53 16.70 -3.36 4.57
CA GLN A 53 17.66 -3.23 3.47
C GLN A 53 16.94 -3.25 2.12
N THR A 54 16.82 -2.09 1.48
CA THR A 54 16.03 -1.92 0.26
C THR A 54 16.94 -1.66 -0.93
N ALA A 55 17.10 -2.65 -1.81
CA ALA A 55 17.90 -2.53 -3.04
C ALA A 55 17.05 -2.00 -4.20
N LYS A 56 15.81 -2.46 -4.27
CA LYS A 56 14.86 -2.13 -5.33
C LYS A 56 13.45 -2.02 -4.77
N ILE A 57 12.66 -1.09 -5.30
CA ILE A 57 11.23 -0.98 -5.02
C ILE A 57 10.47 -1.01 -6.34
N ILE A 58 9.40 -1.80 -6.41
CA ILE A 58 8.50 -1.88 -7.57
C ILE A 58 7.12 -1.41 -7.12
N ASN A 59 6.60 -0.34 -7.70
CA ASN A 59 5.20 0.04 -7.52
C ASN A 59 4.35 -0.78 -8.50
N ARG A 60 3.60 -1.77 -8.01
CA ARG A 60 2.88 -2.71 -8.89
C ARG A 60 1.59 -2.09 -9.41
N ASP A 61 0.72 -1.68 -8.49
CA ASP A 61 -0.64 -1.27 -8.81
C ASP A 61 -1.15 -0.08 -7.98
N GLY A 62 -0.32 0.49 -7.12
CA GLY A 62 -0.59 1.78 -6.49
C GLY A 62 -0.59 2.92 -7.50
N ASP A 63 -1.21 4.03 -7.14
CA ASP A 63 -1.07 5.30 -7.86
C ASP A 63 0.37 5.85 -7.67
N ASP A 64 0.55 7.16 -7.60
CA ASP A 64 1.86 7.74 -7.37
C ASP A 64 2.39 7.44 -5.96
N MET A 65 3.48 6.67 -5.91
CA MET A 65 4.22 6.41 -4.68
C MET A 65 5.28 7.49 -4.48
N LYS A 66 5.42 7.98 -3.25
CA LYS A 66 6.45 8.97 -2.90
C LYS A 66 7.54 8.29 -2.07
N LEU A 67 8.79 8.52 -2.46
CA LEU A 67 9.99 7.92 -1.89
C LEU A 67 10.76 8.98 -1.11
N PHE A 68 11.05 8.72 0.15
CA PHE A 68 11.70 9.69 1.04
C PHE A 68 13.00 9.15 1.61
N SER A 69 13.97 10.05 1.81
CA SER A 69 15.17 9.78 2.59
C SER A 69 14.93 9.92 4.10
N THR A 70 13.79 10.48 4.52
CA THR A 70 13.34 10.50 5.91
C THR A 70 12.59 9.22 6.25
N SER A 71 12.47 8.91 7.55
CA SER A 71 11.77 7.71 8.02
C SER A 71 10.27 7.89 8.28
N ASP A 72 9.75 9.11 8.08
CA ASP A 72 8.40 9.53 8.49
C ASP A 72 7.60 10.17 7.35
N CYS A 73 8.01 9.98 6.09
CA CYS A 73 7.41 10.56 4.90
C CYS A 73 7.29 12.09 4.91
N THR A 74 8.25 12.78 5.55
CA THR A 74 8.36 14.25 5.54
C THR A 74 9.47 14.75 4.63
N GLY A 75 9.39 16.02 4.23
CA GLY A 75 10.38 16.68 3.38
C GLY A 75 10.26 16.36 1.89
N ASN A 76 11.37 16.52 1.17
CA ASN A 76 11.42 16.30 -0.28
C ASN A 76 11.29 14.81 -0.61
N TYR A 77 10.65 14.52 -1.74
CA TYR A 77 10.45 13.15 -2.22
C TYR A 77 10.74 13.01 -3.70
N SER A 78 11.07 11.78 -4.10
CA SER A 78 11.00 11.34 -5.49
C SER A 78 9.67 10.63 -5.73
N GLN A 79 9.11 10.76 -6.93
CA GLN A 79 7.86 10.10 -7.31
C GLN A 79 8.15 8.83 -8.11
N LEU A 80 7.48 7.72 -7.74
CA LEU A 80 7.51 6.46 -8.47
C LEU A 80 6.10 6.12 -8.94
N GLY A 81 5.85 6.35 -10.23
CA GLY A 81 4.57 6.06 -10.86
C GLY A 81 4.23 4.57 -10.89
N LYS A 82 2.97 4.27 -11.16
CA LYS A 82 2.44 2.91 -11.29
C LYS A 82 3.23 2.07 -12.30
N GLY A 83 3.53 0.82 -11.95
CA GLY A 83 4.28 -0.13 -12.77
C GLY A 83 5.78 0.19 -12.88
N LYS A 84 6.28 1.27 -12.25
CA LYS A 84 7.68 1.68 -12.31
C LYS A 84 8.50 1.04 -11.21
N THR A 85 9.80 1.01 -11.45
CA THR A 85 10.79 0.42 -10.56
C THR A 85 11.84 1.47 -10.21
N GLN A 86 12.12 1.63 -8.91
CA GLN A 86 13.30 2.33 -8.42
C GLN A 86 14.38 1.30 -8.12
N ILE A 87 15.51 1.41 -8.82
CA ILE A 87 16.74 0.67 -8.50
C ILE A 87 17.66 1.54 -7.63
N ASN A 88 18.68 0.95 -7.01
CA ASN A 88 19.59 1.65 -6.09
C ASN A 88 18.81 2.39 -4.97
N ALA A 89 17.85 1.68 -4.39
CA ALA A 89 16.87 2.22 -3.45
C ALA A 89 17.37 2.31 -1.99
N GLN A 90 18.67 2.14 -1.74
CA GLN A 90 19.24 2.07 -0.39
C GLN A 90 19.11 3.39 0.39
N TRP A 91 18.90 4.50 -0.31
CA TRP A 91 18.69 5.81 0.31
C TRP A 91 17.26 6.01 0.84
N ILE A 92 16.33 5.12 0.50
CA ILE A 92 14.91 5.26 0.82
C ILE A 92 14.64 4.72 2.22
N ASN A 93 14.23 5.62 3.12
CA ASN A 93 13.94 5.30 4.51
C ASN A 93 12.45 5.26 4.81
N SER A 94 11.60 5.78 3.93
CA SER A 94 10.15 5.57 3.99
C SER A 94 9.49 5.75 2.62
N VAL A 95 8.31 5.15 2.48
CA VAL A 95 7.46 5.29 1.30
C VAL A 95 6.06 5.68 1.70
N SER A 96 5.47 6.61 0.95
CA SER A 96 4.06 6.96 1.04
C SER A 96 3.36 6.38 -0.18
N MET A 97 2.47 5.40 0.03
CA MET A 97 1.77 4.70 -1.05
C MET A 97 0.28 4.58 -0.76
N GLY A 98 -0.51 4.33 -1.81
CA GLY A 98 -1.97 4.31 -1.77
C GLY A 98 -2.57 5.40 -2.67
N LYS A 99 -3.82 5.76 -2.41
CA LYS A 99 -4.61 6.68 -3.24
C LYS A 99 -3.94 8.06 -3.38
N SER A 100 -3.89 8.59 -4.59
CA SER A 100 -3.41 9.96 -4.80
C SER A 100 -4.39 11.00 -4.26
N GLY A 101 -3.87 12.11 -3.74
CA GLY A 101 -4.68 13.18 -3.15
C GLY A 101 -5.17 12.91 -1.72
N VAL A 102 -5.05 11.69 -1.21
CA VAL A 102 -5.34 11.37 0.19
C VAL A 102 -4.10 11.65 1.05
N PRO A 103 -4.24 12.33 2.21
CA PRO A 103 -3.12 12.51 3.14
C PRO A 103 -2.55 11.18 3.62
N SER A 104 -1.22 11.10 3.74
CA SER A 104 -0.57 9.91 4.29
C SER A 104 -0.74 9.82 5.80
N ILE A 105 -1.02 8.61 6.28
CA ILE A 105 -1.12 8.27 7.70
C ILE A 105 0.09 7.44 8.14
N GLY A 106 0.60 7.66 9.35
CA GLY A 106 1.77 6.94 9.90
C GLY A 106 3.11 7.61 9.58
N PRO A 107 4.25 6.91 9.75
CA PRO A 107 4.36 5.50 10.10
C PRO A 107 4.22 5.26 11.61
N TYR A 108 3.59 4.16 12.00
CA TYR A 108 3.38 3.79 13.41
C TYR A 108 4.48 2.88 13.98
N SER A 109 5.28 2.28 13.11
CA SER A 109 6.39 1.41 13.44
C SER A 109 7.43 1.42 12.31
N CYS A 110 8.63 0.91 12.59
CA CYS A 110 9.67 0.75 11.58
C CYS A 110 10.30 -0.64 11.65
N PRO A 111 9.59 -1.69 11.17
CA PRO A 111 10.11 -3.05 11.22
C PRO A 111 11.22 -3.28 10.20
N ASN A 112 11.92 -4.41 10.35
CA ASN A 112 12.67 -5.01 9.27
C ASN A 112 11.77 -6.02 8.55
N TYR A 113 11.26 -5.67 7.37
CA TYR A 113 10.29 -6.50 6.63
C TYR A 113 10.84 -7.85 6.14
N PHE A 114 12.15 -8.11 6.27
CA PHE A 114 12.73 -9.40 5.93
C PHE A 114 12.94 -10.34 7.12
N ASN A 115 12.76 -9.83 8.34
CA ASN A 115 12.97 -10.55 9.62
C ASN A 115 11.71 -10.55 10.51
N LEU A 116 10.55 -10.25 9.93
CA LEU A 116 9.24 -10.36 10.59
C LEU A 116 8.85 -11.83 10.80
#